data_AF-A0A0F8WBH0-F1
#
_entry.id   AF-A0A0F8WBH0-F1
#
_cell.length_a   1.000
_cell.length_b   1.000
_cell.length_c   1.000
_cell.angle_alpha   90.00
_cell.angle_beta   90.00
_cell.angle_gamma   90.00
#
_symmetry.space_group_name_H-M   'P 1'
#
loop_
_entity.id
_entity.type
_entity.pdbx_description
1 polymer ?
#
loop_
_entity_poly.entity_id
_entity_poly.type
_entity_poly.pdbx_seq_one_letter_code
_entity_poly.pdbx_strand_id
1 'polypeptide(L)'
;ATYTPAEGFYGKFSFEFKTTDTGNSGGQNVLTSSASAVNVYVPLALGADGTAAFTDNDASTVNVTLSGGGSGRVYVDGDRGGDMYKLVVVPGSAKSSLTIDATGGDEAATVTHIEVTSGSLKKLTAANTQLTGDLTVSAGDIGRVTFNSVNGGDEQTISFTPGSSPQRVRLSLGQVSDLSIDTGASPIDRLTVTSWEDTSSSQADTITTSAYIKSIISQGDFDAQLTVTNAGGATTALKTMTVQGDLTGDVDVTGKVGKVTVTGDMSGDLTVTDSSGKGASLKRLSVSGDLSGTTEAHGALGSIVVTGNFDGDLTIADIGSAARAAKSLVIIGNFTGTADITGRLGK
;
A
#
# COMPACT_ATOMS: atom_id res chain seq x y z
N ALA A 1 19.01 -28.21 27.71
CA ALA A 1 18.22 -29.34 27.19
C ALA A 1 18.07 -29.17 25.69
N THR A 2 17.94 -30.26 24.93
CA THR A 2 17.67 -30.22 23.49
C THR A 2 16.24 -30.67 23.26
N TYR A 3 15.48 -29.94 22.46
CA TYR A 3 14.12 -30.30 22.05
C TYR A 3 14.09 -30.65 20.56
N THR A 4 13.41 -31.74 20.21
CA THR A 4 13.17 -32.16 18.83
C THR A 4 11.66 -32.29 18.64
N PRO A 5 11.04 -31.50 17.73
CA PRO A 5 9.62 -31.64 17.42
C PRO A 5 9.29 -33.04 16.91
N ALA A 6 8.05 -33.51 17.14
CA ALA A 6 7.56 -34.73 16.52
C ALA A 6 7.59 -34.62 15.00
N GLU A 7 7.79 -35.75 14.31
CA GLU A 7 7.74 -35.79 12.85
C GLU A 7 6.39 -35.25 12.34
N GLY A 8 6.43 -34.41 11.31
CA GLY A 8 5.24 -33.75 10.75
C GLY A 8 4.65 -32.62 11.60
N PHE A 9 5.28 -32.24 12.72
CA PHE A 9 4.88 -31.05 13.45
C PHE A 9 5.15 -29.77 12.65
N TYR A 10 4.21 -28.83 12.70
CA TYR A 10 4.35 -27.44 12.30
C TYR A 10 3.64 -26.54 13.33
N GLY A 11 4.08 -25.29 13.46
CA GLY A 11 3.53 -24.33 14.42
C GLY A 11 4.59 -23.74 15.36
N LYS A 12 4.15 -23.20 16.49
CA LYS A 12 4.98 -22.48 17.46
C LYS A 12 5.11 -23.22 18.78
N PHE A 13 6.34 -23.36 19.26
CA PHE A 13 6.63 -23.75 20.65
C PHE A 13 7.09 -22.55 21.46
N SER A 14 6.63 -22.47 22.71
CA SER A 14 7.08 -21.47 23.67
C SER A 14 7.78 -22.15 24.85
N PHE A 15 9.03 -21.78 25.12
CA PHE A 15 9.79 -22.27 26.27
C PHE A 15 10.00 -21.14 27.26
N GLU A 16 9.40 -21.22 28.43
CA GLU A 16 9.68 -20.28 29.51
C GLU A 16 10.92 -20.69 30.31
N PHE A 17 11.80 -19.74 30.58
CA PHE A 17 12.98 -19.93 31.41
C PHE A 17 13.18 -18.75 32.37
N LYS A 18 13.87 -19.03 33.47
CA LYS A 18 14.39 -18.03 34.41
C LYS A 18 15.90 -18.25 34.55
N THR A 19 16.64 -17.18 34.69
CA THR A 19 18.07 -17.24 35.00
C THR A 19 18.27 -16.82 36.45
N THR A 20 19.02 -17.62 37.21
CA THR A 20 19.39 -17.32 38.59
C THR A 20 20.90 -17.23 38.66
N ASP A 21 21.43 -16.12 39.18
CA ASP A 21 22.87 -15.99 39.39
C ASP A 21 23.33 -16.79 40.62
N THR A 22 24.64 -16.92 40.83
CA THR A 22 25.19 -17.66 41.97
C THR A 22 25.27 -16.83 43.26
N GLY A 23 24.82 -15.57 43.23
CA GLY A 23 25.10 -14.57 44.26
C GLY A 23 26.58 -14.17 44.35
N ASN A 24 26.89 -13.27 45.29
CA ASN A 24 28.24 -12.82 45.63
C ASN A 24 29.02 -13.91 46.40
N SER A 25 30.33 -13.69 46.62
CA SER A 25 31.19 -14.56 47.43
C SER A 25 30.53 -14.88 48.78
N GLY A 26 30.08 -16.14 48.94
CA GLY A 26 29.30 -16.60 50.10
C GLY A 26 27.84 -16.99 49.79
N GLY A 27 27.38 -16.89 48.53
CA GLY A 27 26.03 -17.28 48.11
C GLY A 27 24.93 -16.31 48.53
N GLN A 28 25.30 -15.09 48.92
CA GLN A 28 24.37 -14.01 49.30
C GLN A 28 23.98 -13.18 48.07
N ASN A 29 22.82 -12.51 48.11
CA ASN A 29 22.27 -11.70 47.01
C ASN A 29 22.04 -12.48 45.71
N VAL A 30 21.47 -13.69 45.80
CA VAL A 30 21.05 -14.44 44.62
C VAL A 30 19.89 -13.72 43.93
N LEU A 31 20.10 -13.32 42.67
CA LEU A 31 19.07 -12.70 41.84
C LEU A 31 18.50 -13.72 40.86
N THR A 32 17.17 -13.72 40.70
CA THR A 32 16.47 -14.51 39.68
C THR A 32 15.72 -13.58 38.75
N SER A 33 15.88 -13.77 37.44
CA SER A 33 15.15 -13.01 36.43
C SER A 33 13.65 -13.26 36.52
N SER A 34 12.85 -12.36 35.95
CA SER A 34 11.50 -12.69 35.52
C SER A 34 11.52 -13.86 34.54
N ALA A 35 10.38 -14.56 34.42
CA ALA A 35 10.22 -15.55 33.36
C ALA A 35 10.34 -14.85 32.00
N SER A 36 11.05 -15.48 31.08
CA SER A 36 11.16 -15.05 29.68
C SER A 36 10.85 -16.24 28.79
N ALA A 37 10.17 -16.01 27.67
CA ALA A 37 9.79 -17.04 26.72
C ALA A 37 10.69 -17.01 25.49
N VAL A 38 11.18 -18.17 25.06
CA VAL A 38 11.74 -18.38 23.71
C VAL A 38 10.68 -19.01 22.83
N ASN A 39 10.35 -18.34 21.74
CA ASN A 39 9.44 -18.88 20.72
C ASN A 39 10.24 -19.54 19.60
N VAL A 40 9.91 -20.78 19.26
CA VAL A 40 10.52 -21.54 18.16
C VAL A 40 9.43 -21.93 17.18
N TYR A 41 9.59 -21.56 15.91
CA TYR A 41 8.63 -21.89 14.86
C TYR A 41 9.14 -23.02 13.96
N VAL A 42 8.29 -24.00 13.69
CA VAL A 42 8.52 -25.05 12.69
C VAL A 42 7.62 -24.79 11.48
N PRO A 43 8.18 -24.31 10.35
CA PRO A 43 7.36 -23.92 9.21
C PRO A 43 6.93 -25.13 8.37
N LEU A 44 5.80 -24.99 7.68
CA LEU A 44 5.46 -25.85 6.56
C LEU A 44 6.33 -25.49 5.36
N ALA A 45 6.95 -26.50 4.75
CA ALA A 45 7.73 -26.30 3.54
C ALA A 45 6.82 -26.10 2.32
N LEU A 46 7.11 -25.09 1.52
CA LEU A 46 6.47 -24.85 0.23
C LEU A 46 7.47 -25.16 -0.88
N GLY A 47 7.30 -26.30 -1.54
CA GLY A 47 8.18 -26.73 -2.64
C GLY A 47 7.91 -26.01 -3.95
N ALA A 48 8.75 -26.30 -4.95
CA ALA A 48 8.50 -25.90 -6.33
C ALA A 48 7.19 -26.53 -6.83
N ASP A 49 6.24 -25.70 -7.28
CA ASP A 49 4.92 -26.15 -7.72
C ASP A 49 4.13 -26.88 -6.62
N GLY A 50 4.47 -26.59 -5.36
CA GLY A 50 3.89 -27.23 -4.18
C GLY A 50 2.77 -26.43 -3.52
N THR A 51 2.03 -27.11 -2.66
CA THR A 51 1.02 -26.54 -1.78
C THR A 51 1.34 -26.89 -0.33
N ALA A 52 1.29 -25.91 0.56
CA ALA A 52 1.23 -26.09 2.00
C ALA A 52 -0.21 -25.82 2.46
N ALA A 53 -0.76 -26.71 3.28
CA ALA A 53 -2.12 -26.62 3.77
C ALA A 53 -2.14 -26.71 5.30
N PHE A 54 -2.97 -25.88 5.93
CA PHE A 54 -3.23 -25.90 7.37
C PHE A 54 -4.65 -25.42 7.65
N THR A 55 -5.07 -25.57 8.90
CA THR A 55 -6.33 -25.00 9.41
C THR A 55 -5.97 -23.79 10.28
N ASP A 56 -6.61 -22.65 10.04
CA ASP A 56 -6.40 -21.44 10.85
C ASP A 56 -7.23 -21.44 12.14
N ASN A 57 -7.18 -20.35 12.90
CA ASN A 57 -7.87 -20.24 14.19
C ASN A 57 -9.41 -20.27 14.06
N ASP A 58 -9.93 -19.88 12.91
CA ASP A 58 -11.36 -19.81 12.62
C ASP A 58 -11.88 -21.06 11.92
N ALA A 59 -11.08 -22.14 11.93
CA ALA A 59 -11.36 -23.40 11.27
C ALA A 59 -11.47 -23.32 9.74
N SER A 60 -10.95 -22.26 9.12
CA SER A 60 -10.77 -22.18 7.67
C SER A 60 -9.64 -23.11 7.24
N THR A 61 -9.81 -23.77 6.10
CA THR A 61 -8.71 -24.46 5.43
C THR A 61 -7.96 -23.47 4.56
N VAL A 62 -6.69 -23.24 4.88
CA VAL A 62 -5.80 -22.34 4.15
C VAL A 62 -4.82 -23.14 3.30
N ASN A 63 -4.84 -22.88 1.98
CA ASN A 63 -3.93 -23.46 1.00
C ASN A 63 -2.99 -22.39 0.44
N VAL A 64 -1.69 -22.52 0.72
CA VAL A 64 -0.65 -21.67 0.16
C VAL A 64 0.03 -22.43 -0.98
N THR A 65 -0.12 -21.94 -2.21
CA THR A 65 0.41 -22.60 -3.43
C THR A 65 1.41 -21.70 -4.14
N LEU A 66 2.60 -22.23 -4.43
CA LEU A 66 3.62 -21.57 -5.24
C LEU A 66 3.78 -22.33 -6.55
N SER A 67 3.42 -21.70 -7.67
CA SER A 67 3.59 -22.25 -9.02
C SER A 67 4.70 -21.52 -9.78
N GLY A 68 5.24 -22.14 -10.83
CA GLY A 68 6.34 -21.61 -11.66
C GLY A 68 7.73 -21.87 -11.07
N GLY A 69 7.84 -22.85 -10.18
CA GLY A 69 9.06 -23.18 -9.43
C GLY A 69 9.37 -22.22 -8.27
N GLY A 70 10.39 -22.56 -7.49
CA GLY A 70 10.85 -21.80 -6.33
C GLY A 70 10.79 -22.61 -5.04
N SER A 71 10.82 -21.89 -3.91
CA SER A 71 10.61 -22.46 -2.59
C SER A 71 10.02 -21.43 -1.64
N GLY A 72 9.44 -21.89 -0.54
CA GLY A 72 8.97 -21.01 0.51
C GLY A 72 8.77 -21.74 1.83
N ARG A 73 8.39 -20.97 2.85
CA ARG A 73 8.12 -21.44 4.21
C ARG A 73 6.91 -20.71 4.75
N VAL A 74 5.93 -21.46 5.24
CA VAL A 74 4.74 -20.95 5.90
C VAL A 74 4.90 -21.13 7.41
N TYR A 75 4.86 -20.03 8.15
CA TYR A 75 4.93 -20.00 9.60
C TYR A 75 3.52 -19.69 10.12
N VAL A 76 3.00 -20.58 10.95
CA VAL A 76 1.67 -20.50 11.55
C VAL A 76 1.84 -20.21 13.03
N ASP A 77 1.07 -19.26 13.58
CA ASP A 77 1.07 -19.02 15.03
C ASP A 77 0.30 -20.14 15.76
N GLY A 78 0.61 -20.37 17.03
CA GLY A 78 -0.04 -21.39 17.85
C GLY A 78 0.24 -22.86 17.47
N ASP A 79 -0.39 -23.75 18.23
CA ASP A 79 -0.33 -25.21 18.04
C ASP A 79 -1.48 -25.67 17.13
N ARG A 80 -1.21 -25.94 15.84
CA ARG A 80 -2.14 -26.58 14.88
C ARG A 80 -3.54 -25.93 14.77
N GLY A 81 -3.60 -24.62 14.68
CA GLY A 81 -4.87 -23.89 14.53
C GLY A 81 -4.73 -22.40 14.79
N GLY A 82 -3.65 -21.77 14.34
CA GLY A 82 -3.52 -20.32 14.40
C GLY A 82 -3.36 -19.74 13.01
N ASP A 83 -3.32 -18.42 12.96
CA ASP A 83 -3.24 -17.71 11.69
C ASP A 83 -1.83 -17.76 11.10
N MET A 84 -1.72 -17.40 9.82
CA MET A 84 -0.43 -17.33 9.14
C MET A 84 0.36 -16.12 9.65
N TYR A 85 1.27 -16.34 10.58
CA TYR A 85 2.15 -15.28 11.08
C TYR A 85 3.14 -14.78 10.01
N LYS A 86 3.80 -15.70 9.28
CA LYS A 86 4.82 -15.30 8.31
C LYS A 86 4.86 -16.23 7.11
N LEU A 87 5.03 -15.66 5.93
CA LEU A 87 5.27 -16.39 4.68
C LEU A 87 6.55 -15.86 4.03
N VAL A 88 7.54 -16.73 3.84
CA VAL A 88 8.78 -16.39 3.13
C VAL A 88 8.82 -17.13 1.81
N VAL A 89 9.05 -16.43 0.69
CA VAL A 89 9.07 -17.01 -0.65
C VAL A 89 10.30 -16.56 -1.44
N VAL A 90 10.91 -17.55 -2.10
CA VAL A 90 11.92 -17.41 -3.15
C VAL A 90 11.31 -17.96 -4.44
N PRO A 91 10.76 -17.11 -5.33
CA PRO A 91 10.21 -17.53 -6.61
C PRO A 91 11.29 -18.11 -7.51
N GLY A 92 10.98 -19.19 -8.22
CA GLY A 92 11.94 -19.86 -9.12
C GLY A 92 12.11 -19.15 -10.47
N SER A 93 11.13 -18.34 -10.88
CA SER A 93 11.19 -17.59 -12.13
C SER A 93 10.27 -16.36 -12.10
N ALA A 94 10.45 -15.44 -13.04
CA ALA A 94 9.53 -14.30 -13.22
C ALA A 94 8.08 -14.70 -13.59
N LYS A 95 7.83 -15.99 -13.87
CA LYS A 95 6.48 -16.52 -14.11
C LYS A 95 5.83 -17.07 -12.83
N SER A 96 6.59 -17.16 -11.74
CA SER A 96 6.11 -17.74 -10.50
C SER A 96 4.89 -16.99 -9.98
N SER A 97 3.94 -17.73 -9.43
CA SER A 97 2.70 -17.17 -8.89
C SER A 97 2.42 -17.78 -7.52
N LEU A 98 2.21 -16.92 -6.53
CA LEU A 98 1.82 -17.28 -5.18
C LEU A 98 0.30 -17.10 -5.04
N THR A 99 -0.38 -18.12 -4.54
CA THR A 99 -1.82 -18.05 -4.22
C THR A 99 -2.02 -18.48 -2.78
N ILE A 100 -2.75 -17.69 -2.01
CA ILE A 100 -3.25 -18.04 -0.68
C ILE A 100 -4.77 -18.13 -0.84
N ASP A 101 -5.32 -19.31 -0.64
CA ASP A 101 -6.75 -19.56 -0.74
C ASP A 101 -7.26 -20.09 0.59
N ALA A 102 -8.20 -19.37 1.19
CA ALA A 102 -8.84 -19.74 2.43
C ALA A 102 -10.31 -20.06 2.15
N THR A 103 -10.78 -21.19 2.69
CA THR A 103 -12.15 -21.66 2.49
C THR A 103 -12.69 -22.26 3.78
N GLY A 104 -13.99 -22.04 4.04
CA GLY A 104 -14.60 -22.37 5.33
C GLY A 104 -14.39 -21.26 6.35
N GLY A 105 -14.63 -21.59 7.62
CA GLY A 105 -14.54 -20.66 8.75
C GLY A 105 -15.64 -19.61 8.81
N ASP A 106 -15.67 -18.90 9.94
CA ASP A 106 -16.61 -17.80 10.19
C ASP A 106 -16.02 -16.42 9.83
N GLU A 107 -14.68 -16.32 9.80
CA GLU A 107 -13.94 -15.09 9.50
C GLU A 107 -12.95 -15.28 8.34
N ALA A 108 -12.45 -14.17 7.79
CA ALA A 108 -11.45 -14.23 6.72
C ALA A 108 -10.09 -14.61 7.31
N ALA A 109 -9.43 -15.62 6.74
CA ALA A 109 -8.09 -16.00 7.15
C ALA A 109 -7.13 -14.79 7.11
N THR A 110 -6.25 -14.70 8.10
CA THR A 110 -5.29 -13.59 8.19
C THR A 110 -3.87 -14.02 7.85
N VAL A 111 -3.09 -13.08 7.34
CA VAL A 111 -1.64 -13.18 7.21
C VAL A 111 -0.97 -11.94 7.75
N THR A 112 -0.03 -12.10 8.69
CA THR A 112 0.66 -10.96 9.29
C THR A 112 1.83 -10.49 8.42
N HIS A 113 2.69 -11.38 7.94
CA HIS A 113 3.87 -10.95 7.18
C HIS A 113 4.13 -11.80 5.94
N ILE A 114 4.35 -11.16 4.80
CA ILE A 114 4.79 -11.82 3.57
C ILE A 114 6.10 -11.21 3.09
N GLU A 115 7.09 -12.06 2.89
CA GLU A 115 8.43 -11.67 2.45
C GLU A 115 8.79 -12.40 1.15
N VAL A 116 9.00 -11.65 0.07
CA VAL A 116 9.57 -12.14 -1.19
C VAL A 116 11.04 -11.74 -1.20
N THR A 117 11.91 -12.66 -0.78
CA THR A 117 13.29 -12.34 -0.43
C THR A 117 14.17 -12.04 -1.64
N SER A 118 13.89 -12.68 -2.77
CA SER A 118 14.63 -12.51 -4.02
C SER A 118 13.78 -12.98 -5.20
N GLY A 119 14.11 -12.57 -6.42
CA GLY A 119 13.38 -12.95 -7.63
C GLY A 119 12.06 -12.21 -7.82
N SER A 120 11.40 -12.44 -8.96
CA SER A 120 10.15 -11.74 -9.30
C SER A 120 8.95 -12.67 -9.25
N LEU A 121 7.85 -12.21 -8.67
CA LEU A 121 6.55 -12.87 -8.77
C LEU A 121 5.74 -12.25 -9.91
N LYS A 122 5.14 -13.07 -10.75
CA LYS A 122 4.13 -12.61 -11.70
C LYS A 122 2.89 -12.10 -10.96
N LYS A 123 2.46 -12.81 -9.91
CA LYS A 123 1.32 -12.45 -9.08
C LYS A 123 1.39 -13.08 -7.68
N LEU A 124 0.82 -12.35 -6.72
CA LEU A 124 0.33 -12.81 -5.44
C LEU A 124 -1.20 -12.65 -5.44
N THR A 125 -1.93 -13.69 -5.10
CA THR A 125 -3.40 -13.65 -5.02
C THR A 125 -3.85 -14.25 -3.70
N ALA A 126 -4.51 -13.44 -2.89
CA ALA A 126 -5.01 -13.78 -1.56
C ALA A 126 -6.40 -13.15 -1.37
N ALA A 127 -7.29 -13.40 -2.33
CA ALA A 127 -8.56 -12.66 -2.49
C ALA A 127 -9.59 -12.92 -1.38
N ASN A 128 -9.39 -13.97 -0.57
CA ASN A 128 -10.21 -14.32 0.59
C ASN A 128 -9.39 -14.22 1.89
N THR A 129 -8.32 -13.43 1.88
CA THR A 129 -7.37 -13.33 2.99
C THR A 129 -7.13 -11.86 3.31
N GLN A 130 -7.03 -11.55 4.59
CA GLN A 130 -6.67 -10.23 5.10
C GLN A 130 -5.17 -10.17 5.37
N LEU A 131 -4.51 -9.11 4.90
CA LEU A 131 -3.16 -8.77 5.32
C LEU A 131 -3.25 -7.90 6.58
N THR A 132 -2.66 -8.35 7.70
CA THR A 132 -2.67 -7.65 9.00
C THR A 132 -1.31 -7.06 9.38
N GLY A 133 -0.31 -7.17 8.50
CA GLY A 133 1.02 -6.60 8.67
C GLY A 133 1.65 -6.34 7.29
N ASP A 134 2.94 -6.64 7.12
CA ASP A 134 3.68 -6.20 5.93
C ASP A 134 3.68 -7.18 4.76
N LEU A 135 3.77 -6.63 3.55
CA LEU A 135 4.26 -7.30 2.36
C LEU A 135 5.55 -6.63 1.89
N THR A 136 6.66 -7.35 1.95
CA THR A 136 7.98 -6.85 1.52
C THR A 136 8.51 -7.65 0.34
N VAL A 137 8.91 -6.96 -0.73
CA VAL A 137 9.65 -7.54 -1.86
C VAL A 137 11.07 -6.97 -1.86
N SER A 138 11.98 -7.70 -1.23
CA SER A 138 13.33 -7.20 -0.91
C SER A 138 14.27 -7.13 -2.11
N ALA A 139 14.07 -7.99 -3.11
CA ALA A 139 14.88 -7.98 -4.32
C ALA A 139 14.12 -8.60 -5.50
N GLY A 140 13.57 -7.77 -6.37
CA GLY A 140 12.84 -8.21 -7.55
C GLY A 140 11.56 -7.43 -7.72
N ASP A 141 10.59 -8.01 -8.42
CA ASP A 141 9.36 -7.31 -8.78
C ASP A 141 8.13 -8.18 -8.51
N ILE A 142 6.99 -7.52 -8.32
CA ILE A 142 5.69 -8.20 -8.37
C ILE A 142 4.79 -7.57 -9.43
N GLY A 143 4.25 -8.40 -10.32
CA GLY A 143 3.35 -7.92 -11.37
C GLY A 143 1.93 -7.63 -10.88
N ARG A 144 1.45 -8.36 -9.88
CA ARG A 144 0.11 -8.18 -9.30
C ARG A 144 0.07 -8.60 -7.83
N VAL A 145 -0.60 -7.81 -7.00
CA VAL A 145 -0.99 -8.17 -5.63
C VAL A 145 -2.51 -8.08 -5.51
N THR A 146 -3.11 -9.03 -4.81
CA THR A 146 -4.55 -9.02 -4.53
C THR A 146 -4.79 -9.53 -3.12
N PHE A 147 -5.52 -8.75 -2.32
CA PHE A 147 -5.99 -9.10 -0.98
C PHE A 147 -7.47 -8.78 -0.84
N ASN A 148 -8.15 -9.48 0.07
CA ASN A 148 -9.52 -9.14 0.43
C ASN A 148 -9.56 -7.81 1.18
N SER A 149 -8.65 -7.60 2.12
CA SER A 149 -8.49 -6.38 2.90
C SER A 149 -7.05 -6.25 3.38
N VAL A 150 -6.64 -5.04 3.73
CA VAL A 150 -5.36 -4.75 4.36
C VAL A 150 -5.63 -3.88 5.57
N ASN A 151 -5.85 -4.53 6.72
CA ASN A 151 -6.20 -3.88 7.96
C ASN A 151 -5.45 -4.61 9.08
N GLY A 152 -4.50 -3.96 9.73
CA GLY A 152 -3.89 -4.36 10.98
C GLY A 152 -3.94 -3.16 11.92
N GLY A 153 -4.12 -3.36 13.23
CA GLY A 153 -4.32 -2.24 14.16
C GLY A 153 -3.10 -1.33 14.38
N ASP A 154 -2.01 -1.50 13.61
CA ASP A 154 -0.80 -0.69 13.60
C ASP A 154 -0.55 -0.18 12.16
N GLU A 155 0.55 0.50 11.85
CA GLU A 155 0.87 0.83 10.45
C GLU A 155 1.36 -0.41 9.68
N GLN A 156 0.73 -0.76 8.56
CA GLN A 156 1.20 -1.78 7.62
C GLN A 156 2.04 -1.16 6.51
N THR A 157 2.96 -1.97 5.96
CA THR A 157 3.70 -1.58 4.76
C THR A 157 3.56 -2.59 3.62
N ILE A 158 3.27 -2.10 2.41
CA ILE A 158 3.52 -2.83 1.17
C ILE A 158 4.72 -2.16 0.48
N SER A 159 5.88 -2.80 0.55
CA SER A 159 7.14 -2.23 0.06
C SER A 159 7.77 -3.06 -1.06
N PHE A 160 8.27 -2.36 -2.08
CA PHE A 160 8.98 -2.94 -3.21
C PHE A 160 10.37 -2.34 -3.33
N THR A 161 11.39 -3.20 -3.31
CA THR A 161 12.77 -2.85 -3.71
C THR A 161 13.00 -3.42 -5.11
N PRO A 162 12.64 -2.66 -6.17
CA PRO A 162 12.68 -3.18 -7.52
C PRO A 162 14.08 -3.53 -7.99
N GLY A 163 14.15 -4.50 -8.91
CA GLY A 163 15.38 -4.80 -9.64
C GLY A 163 15.76 -3.70 -10.64
N SER A 164 16.80 -3.97 -11.44
CA SER A 164 17.30 -3.04 -12.47
C SER A 164 16.32 -2.78 -13.63
N SER A 165 15.24 -3.54 -13.73
CA SER A 165 14.19 -3.37 -14.73
C SER A 165 12.81 -3.48 -14.07
N PRO A 166 12.39 -2.43 -13.35
CA PRO A 166 11.18 -2.46 -12.53
C PRO A 166 9.96 -2.85 -13.36
N GLN A 167 9.22 -3.84 -12.91
CA GLN A 167 7.96 -4.19 -13.55
C GLN A 167 6.84 -3.26 -13.07
N ARG A 168 5.81 -3.13 -13.91
CA ARG A 168 4.61 -2.41 -13.49
C ARG A 168 3.82 -3.28 -12.52
N VAL A 169 3.42 -2.72 -11.39
CA VAL A 169 2.61 -3.41 -10.39
C VAL A 169 1.12 -3.09 -10.58
N ARG A 170 0.28 -4.09 -10.32
CA ARG A 170 -1.17 -3.93 -10.15
C ARG A 170 -1.57 -4.32 -8.74
N LEU A 171 -2.19 -3.41 -8.02
CA LEU A 171 -2.67 -3.62 -6.66
C LEU A 171 -4.20 -3.65 -6.69
N SER A 172 -4.79 -4.67 -6.08
CA SER A 172 -6.24 -4.81 -5.91
C SER A 172 -6.50 -5.19 -4.47
N LEU A 173 -6.84 -4.20 -3.66
CA LEU A 173 -7.10 -4.34 -2.23
C LEU A 173 -8.60 -4.11 -2.01
N GLY A 174 -9.23 -4.77 -1.05
CA GLY A 174 -10.59 -4.41 -0.67
C GLY A 174 -10.58 -3.17 0.23
N GLN A 175 -11.07 -3.32 1.45
CA GLN A 175 -10.93 -2.27 2.47
C GLN A 175 -9.47 -2.17 2.91
N VAL A 176 -9.00 -0.95 3.12
CA VAL A 176 -7.65 -0.64 3.57
C VAL A 176 -7.74 0.30 4.77
N SER A 177 -6.99 0.00 5.82
CA SER A 177 -6.76 0.91 6.94
C SER A 177 -5.30 0.88 7.37
N ASP A 178 -4.77 2.04 7.75
CA ASP A 178 -3.43 2.18 8.35
C ASP A 178 -2.31 1.61 7.45
N LEU A 179 -2.36 1.87 6.14
CA LEU A 179 -1.44 1.31 5.15
C LEU A 179 -0.51 2.37 4.54
N SER A 180 0.78 2.02 4.48
CA SER A 180 1.78 2.69 3.67
C SER A 180 2.21 1.81 2.48
N ILE A 181 2.22 2.36 1.26
CA ILE A 181 2.70 1.69 0.05
C ILE A 181 3.92 2.41 -0.51
N ASP A 182 5.05 1.71 -0.60
CA ASP A 182 6.25 2.21 -1.29
C ASP A 182 6.58 1.32 -2.48
N THR A 183 6.48 1.86 -3.70
CA THR A 183 6.84 1.13 -4.92
C THR A 183 8.23 1.43 -5.47
N GLY A 184 9.00 2.30 -4.82
CA GLY A 184 10.31 2.70 -5.29
C GLY A 184 10.26 3.16 -6.74
N ALA A 185 11.01 2.49 -7.62
CA ALA A 185 11.04 2.76 -9.06
C ALA A 185 10.03 1.93 -9.89
N SER A 186 9.20 1.09 -9.27
CA SER A 186 8.17 0.30 -9.96
C SER A 186 6.93 1.15 -10.28
N PRO A 187 6.58 1.32 -11.57
CA PRO A 187 5.37 2.07 -11.93
C PRO A 187 4.11 1.34 -11.48
N ILE A 188 3.10 2.08 -11.02
CA ILE A 188 1.79 1.53 -10.71
C ILE A 188 0.94 1.54 -12.00
N ASP A 189 0.66 0.37 -12.59
CA ASP A 189 -0.24 0.27 -13.75
C ASP A 189 -1.71 0.46 -13.32
N ARG A 190 -2.05 0.00 -12.11
CA ARG A 190 -3.37 0.19 -11.50
C ARG A 190 -3.31 -0.09 -10.00
N LEU A 191 -3.84 0.83 -9.20
CA LEU A 191 -4.26 0.61 -7.81
C LEU A 191 -5.78 0.67 -7.76
N THR A 192 -6.40 -0.39 -7.26
CA THR A 192 -7.83 -0.43 -6.95
C THR A 192 -8.00 -0.74 -5.47
N VAL A 193 -8.76 0.09 -4.77
CA VAL A 193 -9.20 -0.12 -3.38
C VAL A 193 -10.73 -0.01 -3.31
N THR A 194 -11.34 -0.67 -2.34
CA THR A 194 -12.78 -0.52 -2.07
C THR A 194 -13.03 0.78 -1.33
N SER A 195 -12.38 0.96 -0.18
CA SER A 195 -12.25 2.23 0.56
C SER A 195 -10.86 2.26 1.18
N TRP A 196 -10.38 3.46 1.49
CA TRP A 196 -9.14 3.66 2.23
C TRP A 196 -9.40 4.64 3.36
N GLU A 197 -9.39 4.12 4.58
CA GLU A 197 -9.70 4.84 5.81
C GLU A 197 -8.43 5.01 6.63
N ASP A 198 -7.99 6.25 6.85
CA ASP A 198 -6.90 6.52 7.78
C ASP A 198 -7.47 6.58 9.20
N THR A 199 -7.33 5.49 9.94
CA THR A 199 -7.89 5.38 11.29
C THR A 199 -6.90 5.81 12.37
N SER A 200 -5.66 6.04 11.96
CA SER A 200 -4.52 6.37 12.78
C SER A 200 -4.48 7.88 13.06
N SER A 201 -4.54 8.25 14.34
CA SER A 201 -4.41 9.66 14.73
C SER A 201 -2.97 10.19 14.73
N SER A 202 -1.98 9.32 14.55
CA SER A 202 -0.56 9.64 14.78
C SER A 202 0.33 9.55 13.53
N GLN A 203 -0.14 8.88 12.49
CA GLN A 203 0.65 8.65 11.28
C GLN A 203 -0.29 8.58 10.09
N ALA A 204 -0.03 9.44 9.11
CA ALA A 204 -0.84 9.43 7.90
C ALA A 204 -0.52 8.19 7.06
N ASP A 205 -1.55 7.63 6.45
CA ASP A 205 -1.39 6.63 5.40
C ASP A 205 -0.69 7.23 4.20
N THR A 206 0.25 6.49 3.59
CA THR A 206 1.05 7.02 2.48
C THR A 206 1.09 6.10 1.26
N ILE A 207 1.16 6.70 0.08
CA ILE A 207 1.55 6.03 -1.15
C ILE A 207 2.71 6.82 -1.75
N THR A 208 3.89 6.24 -1.75
CA THR A 208 5.10 6.85 -2.29
C THR A 208 5.61 6.09 -3.50
N THR A 209 5.92 6.82 -4.57
CA THR A 209 6.59 6.25 -5.74
C THR A 209 7.47 7.25 -6.46
N SER A 210 8.59 6.78 -6.99
CA SER A 210 9.47 7.53 -7.90
C SER A 210 9.17 7.29 -9.37
N ALA A 211 8.21 6.42 -9.67
CA ALA A 211 7.74 6.14 -11.02
C ALA A 211 6.39 6.80 -11.30
N TYR A 212 5.87 6.62 -12.51
CA TYR A 212 4.54 7.11 -12.85
C TYR A 212 3.44 6.15 -12.38
N ILE A 213 2.27 6.71 -12.12
CA ILE A 213 1.02 6.02 -11.83
C ILE A 213 0.08 6.18 -13.02
N LYS A 214 -0.37 5.05 -13.56
CA LYS A 214 -1.33 5.05 -14.66
C LYS A 214 -2.77 5.19 -14.19
N SER A 215 -3.15 4.59 -13.05
CA SER A 215 -4.52 4.64 -12.56
C SER A 215 -4.61 4.36 -11.06
N ILE A 216 -5.32 5.22 -10.33
CA ILE A 216 -5.86 4.95 -9.00
C ILE A 216 -7.38 4.95 -9.10
N ILE A 217 -8.03 3.96 -8.46
CA ILE A 217 -9.48 3.84 -8.37
C ILE A 217 -9.83 3.48 -6.92
N SER A 218 -10.42 4.42 -6.19
CA SER A 218 -11.14 4.13 -4.94
C SER A 218 -12.64 4.02 -5.22
N GLN A 219 -13.28 2.99 -4.68
CA GLN A 219 -14.74 2.80 -4.80
C GLN A 219 -15.54 3.52 -3.70
N GLY A 220 -14.85 4.00 -2.67
CA GLY A 220 -15.36 4.86 -1.61
C GLY A 220 -14.35 5.97 -1.35
N ASP A 221 -14.12 6.25 -0.07
CA ASP A 221 -13.23 7.32 0.38
C ASP A 221 -11.75 7.00 0.13
N PHE A 222 -10.93 8.03 0.15
CA PHE A 222 -9.49 7.94 -0.04
C PHE A 222 -8.76 8.93 0.86
N ASP A 223 -8.25 8.41 1.97
CA ASP A 223 -7.63 9.23 3.02
C ASP A 223 -6.09 9.24 2.95
N ALA A 224 -5.48 8.35 2.17
CA ALA A 224 -4.03 8.27 2.05
C ALA A 224 -3.40 9.47 1.34
N GLN A 225 -2.26 9.92 1.87
CA GLN A 225 -1.38 10.88 1.21
C GLN A 225 -0.66 10.22 0.03
N LEU A 226 -0.69 10.86 -1.14
CA LEU A 226 -0.07 10.36 -2.36
C LEU A 226 1.12 11.25 -2.77
N THR A 227 2.33 10.69 -2.78
CA THR A 227 3.53 11.35 -3.30
C THR A 227 4.06 10.65 -4.55
N VAL A 228 4.13 11.38 -5.67
CA VAL A 228 4.68 10.91 -6.95
C VAL A 228 5.82 11.81 -7.41
N THR A 229 7.07 11.36 -7.34
CA THR A 229 8.22 12.18 -7.79
C THR A 229 8.57 12.01 -9.27
N ASN A 230 8.13 10.92 -9.90
CA ASN A 230 8.32 10.63 -11.34
C ASN A 230 9.76 10.84 -11.86
N ALA A 231 10.75 10.39 -11.09
CA ALA A 231 12.17 10.41 -11.45
C ALA A 231 12.47 9.75 -12.81
N GLY A 232 11.62 8.80 -13.24
CA GLY A 232 11.72 8.14 -14.55
C GLY A 232 11.36 9.03 -15.76
N GLY A 233 10.90 10.27 -15.54
CA GLY A 233 10.69 11.25 -16.61
C GLY A 233 9.49 10.96 -17.51
N ALA A 234 8.48 10.23 -17.03
CA ALA A 234 7.27 10.03 -17.80
C ALA A 234 6.59 11.39 -18.08
N THR A 235 6.01 11.55 -19.27
CA THR A 235 5.33 12.82 -19.62
C THR A 235 4.14 13.13 -18.71
N THR A 236 3.55 12.12 -18.08
CA THR A 236 2.45 12.27 -17.13
C THR A 236 2.74 11.34 -15.95
N ALA A 237 2.99 11.95 -14.80
CA ALA A 237 3.34 11.30 -13.55
C ALA A 237 2.13 10.58 -12.96
N LEU A 238 0.95 11.22 -12.95
CA LEU A 238 -0.32 10.61 -12.56
C LEU A 238 -1.32 10.74 -13.70
N LYS A 239 -1.67 9.64 -14.37
CA LYS A 239 -2.55 9.70 -15.54
C LYS A 239 -4.02 9.83 -15.18
N THR A 240 -4.53 8.99 -14.29
CA THR A 240 -5.91 9.07 -13.82
C THR A 240 -6.02 8.71 -12.35
N MET A 241 -6.79 9.49 -11.59
CA MET A 241 -7.27 9.15 -10.26
C MET A 241 -8.80 9.30 -10.26
N THR A 242 -9.49 8.34 -9.66
CA THR A 242 -10.94 8.38 -9.49
C THR A 242 -11.27 7.91 -8.08
N VAL A 243 -11.93 8.78 -7.33
CA VAL A 243 -12.40 8.54 -5.96
C VAL A 243 -13.92 8.65 -6.01
N GLN A 244 -14.61 7.58 -5.60
CA GLN A 244 -16.07 7.52 -5.64
C GLN A 244 -16.73 8.11 -4.37
N GLY A 245 -16.00 8.19 -3.28
CA GLY A 245 -16.37 8.96 -2.09
C GLY A 245 -15.58 10.25 -2.01
N ASP A 246 -15.09 10.55 -0.80
CA ASP A 246 -14.35 11.76 -0.46
C ASP A 246 -12.84 11.57 -0.64
N LEU A 247 -12.15 12.65 -1.01
CA LEU A 247 -10.69 12.72 -1.04
C LEU A 247 -10.21 13.63 0.09
N THR A 248 -9.73 13.03 1.17
CA THR A 248 -9.23 13.77 2.34
C THR A 248 -7.72 13.78 2.42
N GLY A 249 -7.04 12.78 1.82
CA GLY A 249 -5.59 12.71 1.72
C GLY A 249 -5.01 13.65 0.66
N ASP A 250 -3.82 14.17 0.95
CA ASP A 250 -3.10 15.09 0.05
C ASP A 250 -2.55 14.35 -1.18
N VAL A 251 -2.45 15.05 -2.31
CA VAL A 251 -1.93 14.53 -3.57
C VAL A 251 -0.83 15.43 -4.11
N ASP A 252 0.41 15.01 -3.90
CA ASP A 252 1.62 15.71 -4.34
C ASP A 252 2.26 15.02 -5.54
N VAL A 253 2.29 15.71 -6.68
CA VAL A 253 2.80 15.15 -7.93
C VAL A 253 3.85 16.05 -8.57
N THR A 254 5.08 15.56 -8.65
CA THR A 254 6.12 16.12 -9.53
C THR A 254 5.94 15.59 -10.96
N GLY A 255 5.66 16.49 -11.90
CA GLY A 255 5.32 16.20 -13.28
C GLY A 255 3.83 16.43 -13.56
N LYS A 256 3.35 15.99 -14.74
CA LYS A 256 1.96 16.26 -15.14
C LYS A 256 0.97 15.31 -14.51
N VAL A 257 -0.18 15.86 -14.12
CA VAL A 257 -1.40 15.15 -13.78
C VAL A 257 -2.38 15.19 -14.95
N GLY A 258 -2.91 14.02 -15.30
CA GLY A 258 -3.96 13.88 -16.30
C GLY A 258 -5.32 14.28 -15.75
N LYS A 259 -6.09 13.31 -15.28
CA LYS A 259 -7.45 13.53 -14.78
C LYS A 259 -7.57 13.07 -13.31
N VAL A 260 -8.04 13.97 -12.45
CA VAL A 260 -8.54 13.64 -11.12
C VAL A 260 -10.06 13.80 -11.13
N THR A 261 -10.77 12.85 -10.54
CA THR A 261 -12.23 12.88 -10.40
C THR A 261 -12.60 12.41 -9.01
N VAL A 262 -13.31 13.26 -8.28
CA VAL A 262 -13.86 13.01 -6.96
C VAL A 262 -15.38 13.19 -7.06
N THR A 263 -16.15 12.18 -6.69
CA THR A 263 -17.62 12.28 -6.71
C THR A 263 -18.22 12.71 -5.39
N GLY A 264 -17.50 12.57 -4.28
CA GLY A 264 -17.78 13.25 -3.03
C GLY A 264 -17.08 14.61 -2.94
N ASP A 265 -16.70 14.94 -1.72
CA ASP A 265 -15.99 16.17 -1.34
C ASP A 265 -14.47 15.98 -1.46
N MET A 266 -13.76 17.10 -1.63
CA MET A 266 -12.30 17.13 -1.62
C MET A 266 -11.82 18.15 -0.59
N SER A 267 -11.27 17.64 0.51
CA SER A 267 -10.66 18.44 1.57
C SER A 267 -9.14 18.32 1.62
N GLY A 268 -8.57 17.26 1.03
CA GLY A 268 -7.13 17.12 0.85
C GLY A 268 -6.57 18.08 -0.19
N ASP A 269 -5.30 18.42 -0.07
CA ASP A 269 -4.61 19.30 -1.00
C ASP A 269 -4.21 18.56 -2.29
N LEU A 270 -4.15 19.27 -3.41
CA LEU A 270 -3.61 18.78 -4.68
C LEU A 270 -2.52 19.71 -5.18
N THR A 271 -1.27 19.27 -5.09
CA THR A 271 -0.10 19.99 -5.57
C THR A 271 0.47 19.34 -6.82
N VAL A 272 0.63 20.12 -7.90
CA VAL A 272 1.19 19.64 -9.16
C VAL A 272 2.37 20.51 -9.58
N THR A 273 3.57 19.94 -9.49
CA THR A 273 4.82 20.65 -9.82
C THR A 273 5.38 20.18 -11.17
N ASP A 274 5.14 20.93 -12.25
CA ASP A 274 5.68 20.61 -13.59
C ASP A 274 6.63 21.69 -14.10
N SER A 275 7.93 21.37 -14.15
CA SER A 275 8.96 22.26 -14.68
C SER A 275 9.11 22.20 -16.21
N SER A 276 8.32 21.39 -16.93
CA SER A 276 8.51 21.19 -18.38
C SER A 276 8.02 22.35 -19.25
N GLY A 277 7.16 23.23 -18.70
CA GLY A 277 6.61 24.40 -19.39
C GLY A 277 5.76 24.10 -20.64
N LYS A 278 5.41 22.83 -20.89
CA LYS A 278 4.72 22.39 -22.12
C LYS A 278 3.38 21.74 -21.83
N GLY A 279 2.29 22.37 -22.26
CA GLY A 279 0.94 21.84 -22.02
C GLY A 279 0.52 21.98 -20.56
N ALA A 280 -0.63 21.40 -20.21
CA ALA A 280 -1.16 21.56 -18.87
C ALA A 280 -0.45 20.66 -17.85
N SER A 281 -0.02 21.25 -16.73
CA SER A 281 0.49 20.56 -15.53
C SER A 281 -0.62 19.70 -14.94
N LEU A 282 -1.81 20.27 -14.74
CA LEU A 282 -3.04 19.55 -14.39
C LEU A 282 -4.06 19.64 -15.53
N LYS A 283 -4.35 18.54 -16.24
CA LYS A 283 -5.27 18.60 -17.39
C LYS A 283 -6.73 18.73 -16.96
N ARG A 284 -7.15 18.02 -15.91
CA ARG A 284 -8.52 18.11 -15.40
C ARG A 284 -8.62 17.70 -13.93
N LEU A 285 -9.23 18.56 -13.13
CA LEU A 285 -9.84 18.23 -11.84
C LEU A 285 -11.36 18.33 -11.96
N SER A 286 -12.07 17.40 -11.36
CA SER A 286 -13.53 17.37 -11.32
C SER A 286 -13.96 16.92 -9.94
N VAL A 287 -14.64 17.79 -9.19
CA VAL A 287 -15.19 17.50 -7.87
C VAL A 287 -16.71 17.68 -7.96
N SER A 288 -17.47 16.67 -7.53
CA SER A 288 -18.94 16.72 -7.62
C SER A 288 -19.57 17.25 -6.34
N GLY A 289 -18.92 17.04 -5.19
CA GLY A 289 -19.23 17.74 -3.95
C GLY A 289 -18.47 19.06 -3.81
N ASP A 290 -18.11 19.38 -2.57
CA ASP A 290 -17.42 20.60 -2.19
C ASP A 290 -15.90 20.46 -2.33
N LEU A 291 -15.23 21.55 -2.71
CA LEU A 291 -13.76 21.65 -2.75
C LEU A 291 -13.32 22.67 -1.69
N SER A 292 -12.81 22.16 -0.56
CA SER A 292 -12.29 22.96 0.55
C SER A 292 -10.77 22.87 0.71
N GLY A 293 -10.14 21.86 0.11
CA GLY A 293 -8.68 21.74 0.07
C GLY A 293 -8.03 22.74 -0.89
N THR A 294 -6.70 22.85 -0.81
CA THR A 294 -5.89 23.67 -1.70
C THR A 294 -5.66 22.96 -3.02
N THR A 295 -5.74 23.67 -4.14
CA THR A 295 -5.29 23.18 -5.44
C THR A 295 -4.18 24.09 -5.96
N GLU A 296 -2.96 23.56 -6.04
CA GLU A 296 -1.80 24.26 -6.55
C GLU A 296 -1.27 23.61 -7.84
N ALA A 297 -1.14 24.40 -8.90
CA ALA A 297 -0.61 23.95 -10.18
C ALA A 297 0.53 24.86 -10.66
N HIS A 298 1.75 24.33 -10.70
CA HIS A 298 2.92 25.00 -11.28
C HIS A 298 2.97 24.65 -12.76
N GLY A 299 2.58 25.62 -13.60
CA GLY A 299 2.39 25.46 -15.03
C GLY A 299 0.94 25.71 -15.47
N ALA A 300 0.64 25.42 -16.74
CA ALA A 300 -0.70 25.67 -17.27
C ALA A 300 -1.75 24.73 -16.66
N LEU A 301 -2.90 25.26 -16.28
CA LEU A 301 -4.06 24.50 -15.87
C LEU A 301 -4.97 24.20 -17.09
N GLY A 302 -5.45 22.98 -17.18
CA GLY A 302 -6.48 22.58 -18.13
C GLY A 302 -7.86 23.02 -17.64
N SER A 303 -8.56 22.18 -16.90
CA SER A 303 -9.92 22.45 -16.43
C SER A 303 -10.09 22.10 -14.96
N ILE A 304 -10.72 22.98 -14.19
CA ILE A 304 -11.32 22.64 -12.88
C ILE A 304 -12.83 22.76 -13.02
N VAL A 305 -13.55 21.76 -12.53
CA VAL A 305 -15.01 21.74 -12.45
C VAL A 305 -15.40 21.34 -11.03
N VAL A 306 -16.10 22.21 -10.33
CA VAL A 306 -16.66 21.96 -8.99
C VAL A 306 -18.17 22.12 -9.09
N THR A 307 -18.92 21.08 -8.72
CA THR A 307 -20.38 21.11 -8.77
C THR A 307 -20.98 21.59 -7.44
N GLY A 308 -20.34 21.29 -6.31
CA GLY A 308 -20.65 21.88 -5.01
C GLY A 308 -20.01 23.25 -4.82
N ASN A 309 -19.75 23.59 -3.56
CA ASN A 309 -19.10 24.82 -3.14
C ASN A 309 -17.58 24.76 -3.36
N PHE A 310 -16.99 25.94 -3.57
CA PHE A 310 -15.55 26.13 -3.59
C PHE A 310 -15.18 27.08 -2.44
N ASP A 311 -14.61 26.52 -1.38
CA ASP A 311 -14.22 27.21 -0.16
C ASP A 311 -12.70 27.13 0.10
N GLY A 312 -11.97 26.38 -0.73
CA GLY A 312 -10.51 26.23 -0.66
C GLY A 312 -9.73 27.31 -1.41
N ASP A 313 -8.44 27.05 -1.59
CA ASP A 313 -7.52 27.96 -2.28
C ASP A 313 -7.09 27.39 -3.63
N LEU A 314 -7.10 28.20 -4.69
CA LEU A 314 -6.57 27.86 -6.01
C LEU A 314 -5.36 28.73 -6.33
N THR A 315 -4.20 28.10 -6.48
CA THR A 315 -2.97 28.78 -6.91
C THR A 315 -2.50 28.23 -8.25
N ILE A 316 -2.27 29.11 -9.22
CA ILE A 316 -1.64 28.76 -10.49
C ILE A 316 -0.38 29.60 -10.67
N ALA A 317 0.77 28.94 -10.52
CA ALA A 317 2.10 29.56 -10.50
C ALA A 317 2.96 29.12 -11.69
N ASP A 318 4.10 29.80 -11.88
CA ASP A 318 5.19 29.39 -12.80
C ASP A 318 4.80 29.13 -14.27
N ILE A 319 3.83 29.88 -14.76
CA ILE A 319 3.43 29.85 -16.17
C ILE A 319 4.44 30.72 -16.94
N GLY A 320 5.40 30.07 -17.61
CA GLY A 320 6.33 30.75 -18.51
C GLY A 320 5.59 31.72 -19.45
N SER A 321 6.22 32.86 -19.78
CA SER A 321 5.59 34.07 -20.36
C SER A 321 4.71 33.91 -21.61
N ALA A 322 4.74 32.77 -22.29
CA ALA A 322 3.95 32.46 -23.48
C ALA A 322 2.76 31.51 -23.23
N ALA A 323 2.66 30.87 -22.07
CA ALA A 323 1.64 29.88 -21.78
C ALA A 323 0.36 30.52 -21.22
N ARG A 324 -0.79 29.86 -21.46
CA ARG A 324 -2.07 30.23 -20.85
C ARG A 324 -2.16 29.60 -19.48
N ALA A 325 -2.58 30.39 -18.50
CA ALA A 325 -2.64 30.01 -17.11
C ALA A 325 -3.70 28.94 -16.82
N ALA A 326 -4.91 29.12 -17.35
CA ALA A 326 -6.01 28.19 -17.19
C ALA A 326 -6.86 28.15 -18.45
N LYS A 327 -7.36 26.98 -18.86
CA LYS A 327 -8.35 26.89 -19.95
C LYS A 327 -9.79 27.04 -19.44
N SER A 328 -10.13 26.50 -18.27
CA SER A 328 -11.50 26.58 -17.73
C SER A 328 -11.52 26.43 -16.21
N LEU A 329 -12.26 27.29 -15.52
CA LEU A 329 -12.67 27.15 -14.13
C LEU A 329 -14.20 27.28 -14.09
N VAL A 330 -14.87 26.22 -13.66
CA VAL A 330 -16.35 26.17 -13.57
C VAL A 330 -16.73 25.78 -12.16
N ILE A 331 -17.54 26.62 -11.52
CA ILE A 331 -18.02 26.45 -10.14
C ILE A 331 -19.52 26.67 -10.20
N ILE A 332 -20.29 25.67 -9.79
CA ILE A 332 -21.76 25.70 -9.86
C ILE A 332 -22.37 26.13 -8.53
N GLY A 333 -21.78 25.72 -7.40
CA GLY A 333 -22.17 26.17 -6.07
C GLY A 333 -21.60 27.54 -5.70
N ASN A 334 -21.44 27.79 -4.39
CA ASN A 334 -20.90 29.04 -3.90
C ASN A 334 -19.38 29.10 -4.11
N PHE A 335 -18.87 30.31 -4.31
CA PHE A 335 -17.43 30.59 -4.31
C PHE A 335 -17.12 31.47 -3.10
N THR A 336 -16.53 30.91 -2.06
CA THR A 336 -16.07 31.66 -0.88
C THR A 336 -14.55 31.59 -0.66
N GLY A 337 -13.89 30.68 -1.38
CA GLY A 337 -12.44 30.49 -1.36
C GLY A 337 -11.64 31.58 -2.10
N THR A 338 -10.35 31.34 -2.32
CA THR A 338 -9.46 32.24 -3.05
C THR A 338 -8.97 31.65 -4.36
N ALA A 339 -8.66 32.52 -5.33
CA ALA A 339 -8.04 32.11 -6.59
C ALA A 339 -6.95 33.11 -6.99
N ASP A 340 -5.69 32.70 -6.85
CA ASP A 340 -4.53 33.43 -7.35
C ASP A 340 -4.06 32.78 -8.66
N ILE A 341 -4.27 33.51 -9.77
CA ILE A 341 -3.92 33.04 -11.10
C ILE A 341 -2.89 33.98 -11.71
N THR A 342 -1.63 33.58 -11.69
CA THR A 342 -0.55 34.36 -12.30
C THR A 342 -0.40 33.98 -13.78
N GLY A 343 -0.98 34.77 -14.68
CA GLY A 343 -0.76 34.62 -16.13
C GLY A 343 -1.97 34.97 -16.99
N ARG A 344 -1.94 34.56 -18.27
CA ARG A 344 -3.04 34.85 -19.21
C ARG A 344 -4.12 33.78 -19.14
N LEU A 345 -5.34 34.13 -18.77
CA LEU A 345 -6.48 33.21 -18.86
C LEU A 345 -6.77 32.78 -20.31
N GLY A 346 -7.28 31.56 -20.45
CA GLY A 346 -7.90 31.01 -21.65
C GLY A 346 -9.02 31.92 -22.15
N LYS A 347 -9.25 31.92 -23.47
CA LYS A 347 -10.51 32.43 -24.03
C LYS A 347 -11.53 31.32 -23.99
#